data_AF-A0A7V3P9A7-F1
#
_entry.id   AF-A0A7V3P9A7-F1
#
_cell.length_a   1.000
_cell.length_b   1.000
_cell.length_c   1.000
_cell.angle_alpha   90.00
_cell.angle_beta   90.00
_cell.angle_gamma   90.00
#
_symmetry.space_group_name_H-M   'P 1'
#
loop_
_entity.id
_entity.type
_entity.pdbx_description
1 polymer ?
#
loop_
_entity_poly.entity_id
_entity_poly.type
_entity_poly.pdbx_seq_one_letter_code
_entity_poly.pdbx_strand_id
1 'polypeptide(L)'
;MKAFLSKLRQFFSDLFGGKFADKLLRGVERAVPYVRKAYEVCNLIATLAPNRTLKELLDAANELGVPVLLYGTPEEGMRQIAFQALKKAFPNAPDSAINLAIEMAVGALKGEKEGVQGQ
;
A
#
# COMPACT_ATOMS: atom_id res chain seq x y z
N MET A 1 -26.07 16.64 25.56
CA MET A 1 -24.65 16.57 25.96
C MET A 1 -24.22 15.17 26.42
N LYS A 2 -24.90 14.52 27.38
CA LYS A 2 -24.57 13.15 27.85
C LYS A 2 -24.60 12.07 26.73
N ALA A 3 -25.57 12.15 25.81
CA ALA A 3 -25.69 11.21 24.69
C ALA A 3 -24.62 11.37 23.58
N PHE A 4 -23.99 12.53 23.50
CA PHE A 4 -22.91 12.80 22.53
C PHE A 4 -21.58 12.27 23.08
N LEU A 5 -21.30 12.53 24.36
CA LEU A 5 -20.14 11.99 25.06
C LEU A 5 -20.18 10.45 25.16
N SER A 6 -21.36 9.85 25.32
CA SER A 6 -21.49 8.38 25.30
C SER A 6 -21.21 7.80 23.91
N LYS A 7 -21.66 8.45 22.83
CA LYS A 7 -21.35 8.04 21.45
C LYS A 7 -19.87 8.21 21.11
N LEU A 8 -19.24 9.30 21.56
CA LEU A 8 -17.80 9.49 21.40
C LEU A 8 -17.03 8.42 22.17
N ARG A 9 -17.39 8.15 23.42
CA ARG A 9 -16.76 7.12 24.23
C ARG A 9 -16.97 5.71 23.63
N GLN A 10 -18.14 5.43 23.07
CA GLN A 10 -18.42 4.20 22.34
C GLN A 10 -17.54 4.09 21.10
N PHE A 11 -17.43 5.16 20.31
CA PHE A 11 -16.58 5.22 19.12
C PHE A 11 -15.09 5.00 19.44
N PHE A 12 -14.56 5.64 20.48
CA PHE A 12 -13.20 5.42 20.95
C PHE A 12 -13.01 4.02 21.57
N SER A 13 -13.99 3.50 22.30
CA SER A 13 -13.96 2.13 22.84
C SER A 13 -14.06 1.08 21.75
N ASP A 14 -14.70 1.38 20.63
CA ASP A 14 -14.78 0.50 19.46
C ASP A 14 -13.52 0.59 18.61
N LEU A 15 -12.88 1.78 18.51
CA LEU A 15 -11.61 2.00 17.82
C LEU A 15 -10.40 1.43 18.56
N PHE A 16 -10.39 1.47 19.90
CA PHE A 16 -9.31 0.93 20.73
C PHE A 16 -9.70 -0.38 21.44
N GLY A 17 -10.89 -0.91 21.17
CA GLY A 17 -11.34 -2.20 21.67
C GLY A 17 -10.83 -3.37 20.82
N GLY A 18 -10.76 -4.56 21.43
CA GLY A 18 -10.24 -5.78 20.79
C GLY A 18 -10.89 -6.11 19.43
N LYS A 19 -12.15 -5.73 19.20
CA LYS A 19 -12.84 -5.97 17.92
C LYS A 19 -12.25 -5.21 16.73
N PHE A 20 -11.70 -4.01 16.94
CA PHE A 20 -11.03 -3.26 15.86
C PHE A 20 -9.61 -3.79 15.63
N ALA A 21 -8.89 -4.11 16.71
CA ALA A 21 -7.61 -4.79 16.64
C ALA A 21 -7.72 -6.13 15.89
N ASP A 22 -8.75 -6.94 16.17
CA ASP A 22 -9.03 -8.20 15.47
C ASP A 22 -9.33 -7.99 13.99
N LYS A 23 -10.06 -6.93 13.63
CA LYS A 23 -10.34 -6.58 12.23
C LYS A 23 -9.07 -6.15 11.49
N LEU A 24 -8.21 -5.38 12.15
CA LEU A 24 -6.91 -5.00 11.61
C LEU A 24 -6.01 -6.22 11.43
N LEU A 25 -5.90 -7.08 12.45
CA LEU A 25 -5.15 -8.34 12.39
C LEU A 25 -5.61 -9.20 11.22
N ARG A 26 -6.92 -9.43 11.07
CA ARG A 26 -7.47 -10.17 9.91
C ARG A 26 -7.22 -9.47 8.58
N GLY A 27 -7.14 -8.14 8.58
CA GLY A 27 -6.71 -7.37 7.40
C GLY A 27 -5.28 -7.69 7.03
N VAL A 28 -4.37 -7.60 8.00
CA VAL A 28 -2.94 -7.86 7.85
C VAL A 28 -2.70 -9.33 7.46
N GLU A 29 -3.29 -10.30 8.15
CA GLU A 29 -3.17 -11.73 7.84
C GLU A 29 -3.55 -12.05 6.39
N ARG A 30 -4.57 -11.38 5.84
CA ARG A 30 -4.97 -11.53 4.44
C ARG A 30 -3.99 -10.90 3.46
N ALA A 31 -3.31 -9.83 3.85
CA ALA A 31 -2.34 -9.13 3.01
C ALA A 31 -0.94 -9.78 3.04
N VAL A 32 -0.55 -10.37 4.18
CA VAL A 32 0.77 -10.98 4.44
C VAL A 32 1.31 -11.83 3.28
N PRO A 33 0.52 -12.73 2.65
CA PRO A 33 1.01 -13.55 1.54
C PRO A 33 1.53 -12.74 0.34
N TYR A 34 1.05 -11.50 0.17
CA TYR A 34 1.38 -10.64 -0.96
C TYR A 34 2.45 -9.59 -0.63
N VAL A 35 2.73 -9.33 0.66
CA VAL A 35 3.61 -8.24 1.12
C VAL A 35 5.01 -8.35 0.53
N ARG A 36 5.61 -9.54 0.52
CA ARG A 36 6.96 -9.73 -0.04
C ARG A 36 7.02 -9.31 -1.51
N LYS A 37 6.05 -9.77 -2.31
CA LYS A 37 6.02 -9.41 -3.73
C LYS A 37 5.68 -7.94 -3.93
N ALA A 38 4.81 -7.38 -3.10
CA ALA A 38 4.50 -5.96 -3.11
C ALA A 38 5.74 -5.11 -2.83
N TYR A 39 6.57 -5.51 -1.87
CA TYR A 39 7.84 -4.87 -1.58
C TYR A 39 8.79 -4.91 -2.78
N GLU A 40 9.00 -6.08 -3.39
CA GLU A 40 9.84 -6.22 -4.59
C GLU A 40 9.39 -5.28 -5.72
N VAL A 41 8.08 -5.24 -5.99
CA VAL A 41 7.48 -4.39 -7.03
C VAL A 41 7.63 -2.91 -6.69
N CYS A 42 7.27 -2.50 -5.46
CA CYS A 42 7.36 -1.11 -5.03
C CYS A 42 8.81 -0.62 -5.00
N ASN A 43 9.75 -1.47 -4.60
CA ASN A 43 11.17 -1.15 -4.61
C ASN A 43 11.67 -0.92 -6.04
N LEU A 44 11.33 -1.83 -6.97
CA LEU A 44 11.69 -1.68 -8.37
C LEU A 44 11.13 -0.38 -8.97
N ILE A 45 9.85 -0.07 -8.72
CA ILE A 45 9.24 1.18 -9.17
C ILE A 45 9.99 2.39 -8.59
N ALA A 46 10.35 2.36 -7.30
CA ALA A 46 11.09 3.45 -6.68
C ALA A 46 12.51 3.61 -7.23
N THR A 47 13.14 2.53 -7.69
CA THR A 47 14.44 2.55 -8.37
C THR A 47 14.33 3.10 -9.79
N LEU A 48 13.29 2.73 -10.54
CA LEU A 48 13.09 3.15 -11.92
C LEU A 48 12.50 4.56 -12.05
N ALA A 49 11.75 5.01 -11.03
CA ALA A 49 11.11 6.32 -10.99
C ALA A 49 11.51 7.17 -9.77
N PRO A 50 12.81 7.47 -9.60
CA PRO A 50 13.29 8.28 -8.49
C PRO A 50 12.75 9.72 -8.54
N ASN A 51 12.60 10.28 -9.75
CA ASN A 51 12.11 11.65 -9.96
C ASN A 51 10.60 11.69 -10.24
N ARG A 52 9.94 10.53 -10.32
CA ARG A 52 8.49 10.37 -10.54
C ARG A 52 8.01 11.07 -11.82
N THR A 53 8.86 11.12 -12.83
CA THR A 53 8.50 11.71 -14.12
C THR A 53 7.61 10.76 -14.91
N LEU A 54 6.80 11.30 -15.82
CA LEU A 54 5.94 10.49 -16.70
C LEU A 54 6.73 9.40 -17.44
N LYS A 55 7.92 9.75 -17.96
CA LYS A 55 8.78 8.80 -18.68
C LYS A 55 9.22 7.64 -17.79
N GLU A 56 9.70 7.94 -16.59
CA GLU A 56 10.14 6.90 -15.65
C GLU A 56 8.98 5.97 -15.23
N LEU A 57 7.77 6.52 -15.06
CA LEU A 57 6.58 5.71 -14.76
C LEU A 57 6.21 4.78 -15.92
N LEU A 58 6.33 5.26 -17.17
CA LEU A 58 6.13 4.44 -18.36
C LEU A 58 7.17 3.32 -18.43
N ASP A 59 8.44 3.63 -18.17
CA ASP A 59 9.54 2.66 -18.16
C ASP A 59 9.32 1.58 -17.07
N ALA A 60 8.92 1.99 -15.85
CA ALA A 60 8.61 1.07 -14.76
C ALA A 60 7.45 0.12 -15.08
N ALA A 61 6.40 0.61 -15.73
CA ALA A 61 5.27 -0.21 -16.13
C ALA A 61 5.59 -1.15 -17.28
N ASN A 62 6.40 -0.71 -18.24
CA ASN A 62 6.92 -1.57 -19.31
C ASN A 62 7.74 -2.72 -18.74
N GLU A 63 8.64 -2.44 -17.78
CA GLU A 63 9.44 -3.46 -17.09
C GLU A 63 8.56 -4.49 -16.37
N LEU A 64 7.48 -4.04 -15.72
CA LEU A 64 6.52 -4.92 -15.05
C LEU A 64 5.51 -5.58 -16.02
N GLY A 65 5.53 -5.18 -17.30
CA GLY A 65 4.61 -5.63 -18.34
C GLY A 65 3.15 -5.38 -17.97
N VAL A 66 2.84 -4.18 -17.47
CA VAL A 66 1.48 -3.75 -17.10
C VAL A 66 1.09 -2.49 -17.87
N PRO A 67 -0.19 -2.33 -18.24
CA PRO A 67 -0.64 -1.13 -18.92
C PRO A 67 -0.59 0.10 -18.01
N VAL A 68 -0.20 1.22 -18.61
CA VAL A 68 -0.09 2.49 -17.92
C VAL A 68 -1.40 3.24 -17.98
N LEU A 69 -2.10 3.29 -16.85
CA LEU A 69 -3.26 4.15 -16.65
C LEU A 69 -2.84 5.31 -15.75
N LEU A 70 -2.21 6.34 -16.32
CA LEU A 70 -1.80 7.50 -15.52
C LEU A 70 -2.96 8.47 -15.39
N TYR A 71 -3.69 8.32 -14.29
CA TYR A 71 -4.66 9.30 -13.82
C TYR A 71 -4.16 9.87 -12.50
N GLY A 72 -4.21 11.20 -12.37
CA GLY A 72 -3.90 11.89 -11.12
C GLY A 72 -2.41 12.13 -10.89
N THR A 73 -1.94 11.98 -9.65
CA THR A 73 -0.56 12.32 -9.28
C THR A 73 0.43 11.21 -9.67
N PRO A 74 1.74 11.51 -9.79
CA PRO A 74 2.75 10.48 -10.01
C PRO A 74 2.74 9.37 -8.96
N GLU A 75 2.43 9.69 -7.70
CA GLU A 75 2.28 8.71 -6.62
C GLU A 75 1.11 7.75 -6.85
N GLU A 76 -0.02 8.27 -7.32
CA GLU A 76 -1.17 7.45 -7.72
C GLU A 76 -0.80 6.57 -8.90
N GLY A 77 -0.04 7.08 -9.87
CA GLY A 77 0.51 6.32 -10.98
C GLY A 77 1.36 5.14 -10.53
N MET A 78 2.35 5.37 -9.65
CA MET A 78 3.17 4.29 -9.07
C MET A 78 2.33 3.24 -8.33
N ARG A 79 1.34 3.68 -7.55
CA ARG A 79 0.45 2.77 -6.83
C ARG A 79 -0.39 1.92 -7.78
N GLN A 80 -0.90 2.51 -8.87
CA GLN A 80 -1.66 1.77 -9.88
C GLN A 80 -0.79 0.75 -10.62
N ILE A 81 0.44 1.13 -11.00
CA ILE A 81 1.40 0.20 -11.62
C ILE A 81 1.65 -0.99 -10.67
N ALA A 82 1.93 -0.73 -9.39
CA ALA A 82 2.14 -1.78 -8.39
C ALA A 82 0.91 -2.67 -8.22
N PHE A 83 -0.28 -2.08 -8.17
CA PHE A 83 -1.54 -2.81 -8.06
C PHE A 83 -1.77 -3.74 -9.25
N GLN A 84 -1.60 -3.25 -10.47
CA GLN A 84 -1.77 -4.06 -11.66
C GLN A 84 -0.73 -5.18 -11.75
N ALA A 85 0.52 -4.91 -11.37
CA ALA A 85 1.58 -5.92 -11.35
C ALA A 85 1.25 -7.05 -10.36
N LEU A 86 0.74 -6.69 -9.18
CA LEU A 86 0.31 -7.67 -8.18
C LEU A 86 -0.95 -8.43 -8.60
N LYS A 87 -1.94 -7.77 -9.23
CA LYS A 87 -3.12 -8.46 -9.77
C LYS A 87 -2.78 -9.40 -10.92
N LYS A 88 -1.77 -9.07 -11.72
CA LYS A 88 -1.25 -9.98 -12.76
C LYS A 88 -0.60 -11.22 -12.12
N ALA A 89 0.15 -11.06 -11.04
CA ALA A 89 0.77 -12.16 -10.31
C ALA A 89 -0.23 -12.98 -9.47
N PHE A 90 -1.25 -12.33 -8.92
CA PHE A 90 -2.27 -12.92 -8.05
C PHE A 90 -3.69 -12.52 -8.49
N PRO A 91 -4.21 -13.08 -9.61
CA PRO A 91 -5.49 -12.65 -10.17
C PRO A 91 -6.68 -12.77 -9.21
N ASN A 92 -6.66 -13.81 -8.38
CA ASN A 92 -7.72 -14.14 -7.43
C ASN A 92 -7.59 -13.43 -6.08
N ALA A 93 -6.51 -12.66 -5.87
CA ALA A 93 -6.32 -11.95 -4.60
C ALA A 93 -7.37 -10.83 -4.45
N PRO A 94 -7.97 -10.66 -3.25
CA PRO A 94 -8.86 -9.54 -2.98
C PRO A 94 -8.13 -8.21 -3.13
N ASP A 95 -8.78 -7.24 -3.78
CA ASP A 95 -8.17 -5.93 -4.05
C ASP A 95 -7.78 -5.20 -2.75
N SER A 96 -8.57 -5.36 -1.68
CA SER A 96 -8.25 -4.82 -0.35
C SER A 96 -6.96 -5.41 0.24
N ALA A 97 -6.67 -6.69 0.01
CA ALA A 97 -5.45 -7.34 0.48
C ALA A 97 -4.23 -6.88 -0.32
N ILE A 98 -4.38 -6.70 -1.64
CA ILE A 98 -3.33 -6.14 -2.50
C ILE A 98 -3.01 -4.70 -2.12
N ASN A 99 -4.03 -3.85 -1.96
CA ASN A 99 -3.83 -2.46 -1.56
C ASN A 99 -3.13 -2.34 -0.21
N LEU A 100 -3.55 -3.12 0.79
CA LEU A 100 -2.89 -3.13 2.10
C LEU A 100 -1.44 -3.62 2.00
N ALA A 101 -1.16 -4.65 1.19
CA ALA A 101 0.20 -5.12 0.97
C ALA A 101 1.10 -4.04 0.34
N ILE A 102 0.57 -3.25 -0.62
CA ILE A 102 1.27 -2.10 -1.21
C ILE A 102 1.53 -1.02 -0.15
N GLU A 103 0.54 -0.70 0.68
CA GLU A 103 0.71 0.29 1.75
C GLU A 103 1.80 -0.12 2.74
N MET A 104 1.81 -1.39 3.16
CA MET A 104 2.85 -1.95 4.03
C MET A 104 4.23 -1.87 3.37
N ALA A 105 4.34 -2.25 2.09
CA ALA A 105 5.57 -2.19 1.32
C ALA A 105 6.12 -0.76 1.20
N VAL A 106 5.26 0.20 0.85
CA VAL A 106 5.64 1.63 0.77
C VAL A 106 6.06 2.17 2.14
N GLY A 107 5.36 1.77 3.21
CA GLY A 107 5.73 2.13 4.59
C GLY A 107 7.12 1.62 4.97
N ALA A 108 7.42 0.36 4.66
CA ALA A 108 8.74 -0.24 4.90
C ALA A 108 9.86 0.50 4.16
N LEU A 109 9.68 0.77 2.86
CA LEU A 109 10.66 1.48 2.03
C LEU A 109 10.92 2.91 2.53
N LYS A 110 9.91 3.60 3.07
CA LYS A 110 10.09 4.92 3.70
C LYS A 110 10.91 4.81 4.99
N GLY A 111 10.57 3.84 5.85
CA GLY A 111 11.31 3.60 7.08
C GLY A 111 12.79 3.26 6.86
N GLU A 112 13.11 2.51 5.80
CA GLU A 112 14.51 2.23 5.41
C GLU A 112 15.26 3.50 5.00
N LYS A 113 14.63 4.36 4.18
CA LYS A 113 15.25 5.64 3.77
C LYS A 113 15.51 6.57 4.95
N GLU A 114 14.59 6.62 5.91
CA GLU A 114 14.72 7.43 7.12
C GLU A 114 15.77 6.86 8.08
N GLY A 115 15.85 5.53 8.22
CA GLY A 115 16.86 4.85 9.05
C GLY A 115 18.29 4.99 8.53
N VAL A 116 18.47 5.12 7.21
CA VAL A 116 19.78 5.36 6.57
C VAL A 116 20.25 6.82 6.73
N GLN A 117 19.34 7.77 6.96
CA GLN A 117 19.70 9.19 7.19
C GLN A 117 20.01 9.51 8.67
N GLY A 118 19.74 8.58 9.59
CA GLY A 118 19.97 8.73 11.03
C GLY A 118 21.23 8.06 11.58
N GLN A 119 22.10 7.52 10.72
CA GLN A 119 23.43 6.98 11.04
C GLN A 119 24.52 7.85 10.41
#